data_AF-A0A8H6FRM6-F1
#
_entry.id   AF-A0A8H6FRM6-F1
#
_cell.length_a   1.000
_cell.length_b   1.000
_cell.length_c   1.000
_cell.angle_alpha   90.00
_cell.angle_beta   90.00
_cell.angle_gamma   90.00
#
_symmetry.space_group_name_H-M   'P 1'
#
loop_
_entity.id
_entity.type
_entity.pdbx_description
1 polymer ?
#
loop_
_entity_poly.entity_id
_entity_poly.type
_entity_poly.pdbx_seq_one_letter_code
_entity_poly.pdbx_strand_id
1 'polypeptide(L)'
;MAPSFLSLPPELRLQIYRYLLCHSSWIQARTFETPRWPIINRAQKLLPDCEREALRVFSLESAVLRTCRTVYSEAKPVLYGQNTFLYSCVASKFVTEYGMIGFLDKRLKHIQHLKLEIEDITWCGVSTAESVARAIQYFVERGCELGTFELILNQLWDRPGGYYEDRHHLLREIAASQEVMAALVELEVSKTLTVSIWFLHEAEASEHELQKSSADKIEDFVDRLASEKGMTATRIVIEDTKGDGAEDDSEGEYNRDDDWAFIPYKLSWCLRSQRSEQQSAEGASTSD
;
A
#
# COMPACT_ATOMS: atom_id res chain seq x y z
N MET A 1 -28.12 -2.91 39.07
CA MET A 1 -28.06 -3.20 37.62
C MET A 1 -26.77 -2.58 37.11
N ALA A 2 -25.95 -3.33 36.36
CA ALA A 2 -24.77 -2.76 35.72
C ALA A 2 -25.21 -1.78 34.61
N PRO A 3 -24.53 -0.63 34.43
CA PRO A 3 -24.82 0.28 33.33
C PRO A 3 -24.59 -0.41 31.98
N SER A 4 -25.45 -0.12 31.00
CA SER A 4 -25.33 -0.65 29.64
C SER A 4 -24.31 0.16 28.84
N PHE A 5 -23.58 -0.45 27.91
CA PHE A 5 -22.67 0.28 27.01
C PHE A 5 -23.39 1.41 26.25
N LEU A 6 -24.64 1.18 25.83
CA LEU A 6 -25.43 2.19 25.11
C LEU A 6 -25.98 3.31 26.02
N SER A 7 -25.82 3.20 27.35
CA SER A 7 -26.13 4.30 28.27
C SER A 7 -24.99 5.33 28.37
N LEU A 8 -23.81 5.03 27.84
CA LEU A 8 -22.73 6.02 27.70
C LEU A 8 -23.12 7.06 26.65
N PRO A 9 -22.75 8.35 26.81
CA PRO A 9 -22.88 9.33 25.74
C PRO A 9 -22.14 8.89 24.45
N PRO A 10 -22.63 9.28 23.25
CA PRO A 10 -21.99 8.92 21.97
C PRO A 10 -20.50 9.27 21.91
N GLU A 11 -20.09 10.37 22.54
CA GLU A 11 -18.71 10.86 22.56
C GLU A 11 -17.78 9.85 23.24
N LEU A 12 -18.21 9.27 24.36
CA LEU A 12 -17.44 8.24 25.07
C LEU A 12 -17.41 6.93 24.27
N ARG A 13 -18.52 6.57 23.61
CA ARG A 13 -18.55 5.39 22.73
C ARG A 13 -17.59 5.56 21.55
N LEU A 14 -17.52 6.75 20.95
CA LEU A 14 -16.57 7.07 19.88
C LEU A 14 -15.12 6.97 20.34
N GLN A 15 -14.80 7.41 21.56
CA GLN A 15 -13.46 7.22 22.13
C GLN A 15 -13.13 5.73 22.30
N ILE A 16 -14.08 4.93 22.78
CA ILE A 16 -13.92 3.48 22.90
C ILE A 16 -13.71 2.83 21.52
N TYR A 17 -14.49 3.22 20.50
CA TYR A 17 -14.30 2.71 19.14
C TYR A 17 -12.94 3.10 18.57
N ARG A 18 -12.45 4.33 18.80
CA ARG A 18 -11.11 4.73 18.36
C ARG A 18 -10.04 3.86 19.01
N TYR A 19 -10.15 3.61 20.31
CA TYR A 19 -9.22 2.74 21.03
C TYR A 19 -9.23 1.30 20.49
N LEU A 20 -10.41 0.76 20.17
CA LEU A 20 -10.57 -0.63 19.72
C LEU A 20 -10.28 -0.85 18.24
N LEU A 21 -10.55 0.14 17.39
CA LEU A 21 -10.59 -0.03 15.93
C LEU A 21 -9.50 0.74 15.20
N CYS A 22 -8.85 1.74 15.81
CA CYS A 22 -7.75 2.45 15.18
C CYS A 22 -6.43 1.75 15.48
N HIS A 23 -5.72 1.39 14.42
CA HIS A 23 -4.40 0.79 14.47
C HIS A 23 -3.35 1.83 14.09
N SER A 24 -2.19 1.80 14.75
CA SER A 24 -1.03 2.62 14.40
C SER A 24 -0.37 2.17 13.10
N SER A 25 -0.56 0.91 12.72
CA SER A 25 -0.10 0.32 11.47
C SER A 25 -1.24 0.19 10.45
N TRP A 26 -0.87 -0.17 9.23
CA TRP A 26 -1.84 -0.54 8.21
C TRP A 26 -2.52 -1.87 8.55
N ILE A 27 -3.71 -2.06 7.99
CA ILE A 27 -4.54 -3.24 8.13
C ILE A 27 -4.53 -3.99 6.79
N GLN A 28 -4.02 -5.22 6.77
CA GLN A 28 -4.02 -5.99 5.52
C GLN A 28 -5.45 -6.37 5.11
N ALA A 29 -5.92 -5.81 4.02
CA ALA A 29 -7.13 -6.24 3.32
C ALA A 29 -6.79 -7.49 2.51
N ARG A 30 -6.73 -8.65 3.17
CA ARG A 30 -6.52 -9.92 2.45
C ARG A 30 -7.70 -10.19 1.53
N THR A 31 -7.43 -10.36 0.24
CA THR A 31 -8.36 -11.06 -0.65
C THR A 31 -8.44 -12.50 -0.20
N PHE A 32 -9.65 -13.03 -0.11
CA PHE A 32 -9.86 -14.45 0.15
C PHE A 32 -9.59 -15.25 -1.13
N GLU A 33 -8.37 -15.19 -1.65
CA GLU A 33 -7.83 -16.31 -2.40
C GLU A 33 -7.05 -17.21 -1.44
N THR A 34 -7.75 -17.79 -0.48
CA THR A 34 -7.25 -19.03 0.10
C THR A 34 -7.64 -20.16 -0.85
N PRO A 35 -6.70 -20.85 -1.52
CA PRO A 35 -6.89 -22.27 -1.71
C PRO A 35 -6.95 -22.87 -0.30
N ARG A 36 -8.16 -23.06 0.24
CA ARG A 36 -8.46 -23.76 1.50
C ARG A 36 -7.78 -23.16 2.75
N TRP A 37 -8.52 -22.35 3.51
CA TRP A 37 -8.27 -22.03 4.94
C TRP A 37 -7.64 -23.16 5.80
N PRO A 38 -7.98 -24.46 5.61
CA PRO A 38 -7.30 -25.56 6.28
C PRO A 38 -5.77 -25.64 6.09
N ILE A 39 -5.23 -25.14 4.97
CA ILE A 39 -3.80 -25.20 4.65
C ILE A 39 -3.05 -24.11 5.41
N ILE A 40 -3.60 -22.89 5.50
CA ILE A 40 -3.00 -21.79 6.26
C ILE A 40 -2.99 -22.10 7.75
N ASN A 41 -4.06 -22.68 8.31
CA ASN A 41 -4.05 -23.11 9.71
C ASN A 41 -3.04 -24.23 10.00
N ARG A 42 -2.68 -25.04 9.01
CA ARG A 42 -1.61 -26.05 9.14
C ARG A 42 -0.22 -25.43 8.97
N ALA A 43 -0.04 -24.53 8.00
CA ALA A 43 1.21 -23.80 7.80
C ALA A 43 1.52 -22.87 8.99
N GLN A 44 0.54 -22.19 9.55
CA GLN A 44 0.70 -21.36 10.76
C GLN A 44 1.22 -22.18 11.95
N LYS A 45 0.86 -23.46 12.08
CA LYS A 45 1.42 -24.32 13.13
C LYS A 45 2.87 -24.73 12.89
N LEU A 46 3.34 -24.64 11.65
CA LEU A 46 4.69 -25.02 11.24
C LEU A 46 5.65 -23.82 11.20
N LEU A 47 5.14 -22.59 11.22
CA LEU A 47 5.97 -21.39 11.20
C LEU A 47 6.51 -21.08 12.61
N PRO A 48 7.75 -20.56 12.72
CA PRO A 48 8.30 -20.01 13.96
C PRO A 48 7.37 -19.00 14.64
N ASP A 49 7.45 -18.85 15.96
CA ASP A 49 6.54 -17.98 16.73
C ASP A 49 6.58 -16.51 16.26
N CYS A 50 7.75 -16.02 15.82
CA CYS A 50 7.92 -14.67 15.27
C CYS A 50 7.16 -14.46 13.94
N GLU A 51 7.15 -15.44 13.05
CA GLU A 51 6.38 -15.39 11.79
C GLU A 51 4.88 -15.63 12.02
N ARG A 52 4.53 -16.38 13.06
CA ARG A 52 3.14 -16.50 13.51
C ARG A 52 2.57 -15.18 14.00
N GLU A 53 3.37 -14.35 14.66
CA GLU A 53 2.96 -12.98 15.04
C GLU A 53 2.78 -12.07 13.84
N ALA A 54 3.67 -12.16 12.84
CA ALA A 54 3.48 -11.47 11.56
C ALA A 54 2.19 -11.95 10.84
N LEU A 55 1.88 -13.26 10.90
CA LEU A 55 0.67 -13.87 10.33
C LEU A 55 -0.60 -13.73 11.16
N ARG A 56 -0.51 -13.25 12.41
CA ARG A 56 -1.64 -12.67 13.13
C ARG A 56 -2.05 -11.32 12.52
N VAL A 57 -1.62 -11.03 11.28
CA VAL A 57 -2.22 -10.09 10.34
C VAL A 57 -3.65 -9.84 10.74
N PHE A 58 -3.77 -8.69 11.39
CA PHE A 58 -4.91 -8.12 12.07
C PHE A 58 -6.21 -8.84 11.75
N SER A 59 -6.56 -9.83 12.59
CA SER A 59 -7.96 -10.20 12.76
C SER A 59 -8.64 -8.98 13.34
N LEU A 60 -9.02 -8.06 12.45
CA LEU A 60 -9.76 -6.86 12.77
C LEU A 60 -10.85 -7.27 13.76
N GLU A 61 -10.88 -6.67 14.95
CA GLU A 61 -11.93 -6.92 15.94
C GLU A 61 -13.27 -6.30 15.50
N SER A 62 -13.64 -6.54 14.24
CA SER A 62 -14.94 -6.28 13.63
C SER A 62 -16.08 -7.01 14.32
N ALA A 63 -15.80 -7.84 15.34
CA ALA A 63 -16.82 -8.39 16.23
C ALA A 63 -17.70 -7.27 16.80
N VAL A 64 -17.11 -6.12 17.16
CA VAL A 64 -17.87 -4.97 17.69
C VAL A 64 -18.87 -4.43 16.66
N LEU A 65 -18.51 -4.43 15.36
CA LEU A 65 -19.40 -4.01 14.27
C LEU A 65 -20.62 -4.92 14.11
N ARG A 66 -20.56 -6.15 14.62
CA ARG A 66 -21.65 -7.14 14.48
C ARG A 66 -22.62 -7.13 15.66
N THR A 67 -22.44 -6.24 16.63
CA THR A 67 -23.23 -6.22 17.87
C THR A 67 -24.66 -5.69 17.64
N CYS A 68 -24.82 -4.43 17.22
CA CYS A 68 -26.11 -3.82 16.90
C CYS A 68 -25.97 -2.70 15.87
N ARG A 69 -27.11 -2.21 15.34
CA ARG A 69 -27.13 -1.17 14.29
C ARG A 69 -26.51 0.15 14.73
N THR A 70 -26.75 0.58 15.96
CA THR A 70 -26.19 1.82 16.51
C THR A 70 -24.68 1.76 16.61
N VAL A 71 -24.14 0.68 17.19
CA VAL A 71 -22.70 0.45 17.28
C VAL A 71 -22.10 0.38 15.88
N TYR A 72 -22.72 -0.35 14.95
CA TYR A 72 -22.27 -0.41 13.57
C TYR A 72 -22.20 0.98 12.91
N SER A 73 -23.25 1.81 13.03
CA SER A 73 -23.27 3.14 12.41
C SER A 73 -22.23 4.09 12.98
N GLU A 74 -21.95 4.02 14.29
CA GLU A 74 -20.98 4.88 14.96
C GLU A 74 -19.54 4.40 14.74
N ALA A 75 -19.30 3.08 14.79
CA ALA A 75 -17.98 2.49 14.69
C ALA A 75 -17.48 2.35 13.25
N LYS A 76 -18.38 2.19 12.26
CA LYS A 76 -18.01 2.08 10.83
C LYS A 76 -17.14 3.26 10.34
N PRO A 77 -17.50 4.54 10.52
CA PRO A 77 -16.67 5.65 10.06
C PRO A 77 -15.35 5.75 10.83
N VAL A 78 -15.28 5.29 12.08
CA VAL A 78 -14.01 5.21 12.82
C VAL A 78 -13.10 4.18 12.15
N LEU A 79 -13.60 2.96 11.93
CA LEU A 79 -12.81 1.91 11.32
C LEU A 79 -12.32 2.28 9.91
N TYR A 80 -13.22 2.61 8.99
CA TYR A 80 -12.81 2.80 7.59
C TYR A 80 -12.27 4.20 7.30
N GLY A 81 -12.61 5.18 8.14
CA GLY A 81 -12.22 6.57 7.94
C GLY A 81 -10.91 6.99 8.61
N GLN A 82 -10.42 6.24 9.60
CA GLN A 82 -9.18 6.59 10.33
C GLN A 82 -8.06 5.57 10.16
N ASN A 83 -8.35 4.37 9.64
CA ASN A 83 -7.32 3.36 9.40
C ASN A 83 -6.85 3.37 7.96
N THR A 84 -5.59 2.97 7.79
CA THR A 84 -5.00 2.71 6.49
C THR A 84 -5.12 1.23 6.15
N PHE A 85 -5.72 0.90 5.02
CA PHE A 85 -5.84 -0.47 4.54
C PHE A 85 -4.74 -0.78 3.54
N LEU A 86 -3.97 -1.84 3.75
CA LEU A 86 -3.01 -2.34 2.78
C LEU A 86 -3.65 -3.44 1.97
N TYR A 87 -3.73 -3.24 0.67
CA TYR A 87 -4.13 -4.26 -0.29
C TYR A 87 -2.89 -4.70 -1.06
N SER A 88 -2.35 -5.86 -0.72
CA SER A 88 -1.26 -6.49 -1.47
C SER A 88 -1.81 -7.51 -2.47
N CYS A 89 -1.27 -7.49 -3.67
CA CYS A 89 -1.74 -8.27 -4.80
C CYS A 89 -0.59 -8.54 -5.76
N VAL A 90 -0.58 -9.74 -6.33
CA VAL A 90 0.36 -10.10 -7.38
C VAL A 90 -0.19 -9.62 -8.72
N ALA A 91 0.64 -8.96 -9.55
CA ALA A 91 0.21 -8.42 -10.85
C ALA A 91 -0.52 -9.48 -11.71
N SER A 92 -0.06 -10.73 -11.69
CA SER A 92 -0.64 -11.83 -12.48
C SER A 92 -2.05 -12.20 -12.06
N LYS A 93 -2.43 -11.92 -10.81
CA LYS A 93 -3.74 -12.25 -10.24
C LYS A 93 -4.79 -11.17 -10.44
N PHE A 94 -4.40 -9.96 -10.84
CA PHE A 94 -5.36 -8.90 -11.20
C PHE A 94 -6.19 -9.25 -12.42
N VAL A 95 -5.58 -9.98 -13.37
CA VAL A 95 -6.22 -10.31 -14.64
C VAL A 95 -7.43 -11.24 -14.43
N THR A 96 -7.45 -12.02 -13.35
CA THR A 96 -8.61 -12.81 -12.98
C THR A 96 -9.58 -11.98 -12.15
N GLU A 97 -10.72 -11.61 -12.76
CA GLU A 97 -11.83 -10.81 -12.20
C GLU A 97 -12.28 -11.16 -10.77
N TYR A 98 -11.86 -12.29 -10.20
CA TYR A 98 -12.41 -12.85 -8.97
C TYR A 98 -11.73 -12.38 -7.68
N GLY A 99 -10.50 -11.86 -7.73
CA GLY A 99 -9.72 -11.55 -6.52
C GLY A 99 -10.19 -10.30 -5.76
N MET A 100 -10.47 -9.21 -6.49
CA MET A 100 -10.87 -7.91 -5.92
C MET A 100 -12.36 -7.86 -5.53
N ILE A 101 -13.22 -8.51 -6.34
CA ILE A 101 -14.67 -8.25 -6.39
C ILE A 101 -15.41 -8.68 -5.10
N GLY A 102 -14.91 -9.69 -4.39
CA GLY A 102 -15.66 -10.27 -3.26
C GLY A 102 -15.61 -9.48 -1.95
N PHE A 103 -14.45 -8.96 -1.58
CA PHE A 103 -14.23 -8.43 -0.22
C PHE A 103 -14.42 -6.91 -0.13
N LEU A 104 -13.99 -6.19 -1.16
CA LEU A 104 -13.85 -4.75 -1.11
C LEU A 104 -15.13 -4.02 -1.55
N ASP A 105 -15.85 -4.56 -2.54
CA ASP A 105 -16.93 -3.87 -3.25
C ASP A 105 -17.89 -3.06 -2.35
N LYS A 106 -18.51 -3.68 -1.34
CA LYS A 106 -19.51 -2.98 -0.50
C LYS A 106 -18.91 -2.00 0.52
N ARG A 107 -17.62 -2.12 0.82
CA ARG A 107 -16.92 -1.40 1.90
C ARG A 107 -16.00 -0.31 1.37
N LEU A 108 -15.62 -0.38 0.09
CA LEU A 108 -14.67 0.53 -0.54
C LEU A 108 -15.05 2.01 -0.42
N LYS A 109 -16.32 2.32 -0.65
CA LYS A 109 -16.87 3.68 -0.46
C LYS A 109 -16.73 4.26 0.95
N HIS A 110 -16.26 3.48 1.91
CA HIS A 110 -16.02 3.94 3.27
C HIS A 110 -14.53 4.06 3.60
N ILE A 111 -13.65 3.46 2.80
CA ILE A 111 -12.20 3.51 3.00
C ILE A 111 -11.72 4.91 2.64
N GLN A 112 -11.08 5.58 3.58
CA GLN A 112 -10.46 6.89 3.36
C GLN A 112 -8.96 6.78 3.08
N HIS A 113 -8.30 5.74 3.57
CA HIS A 113 -6.85 5.59 3.44
C HIS A 113 -6.53 4.19 2.90
N LEU A 114 -5.96 4.13 1.71
CA LEU A 114 -5.64 2.89 1.01
C LEU A 114 -4.17 2.88 0.59
N LYS A 115 -3.48 1.78 0.86
CA LYS A 115 -2.20 1.43 0.25
C LYS A 115 -2.44 0.26 -0.70
N LEU A 116 -2.10 0.44 -1.96
CA LEU A 116 -2.14 -0.60 -2.97
C LEU A 116 -0.71 -1.06 -3.22
N GLU A 117 -0.40 -2.29 -2.86
CA GLU A 117 0.91 -2.90 -3.04
C GLU A 117 0.84 -3.97 -4.13
N ILE A 118 1.60 -3.77 -5.19
CA ILE A 118 1.64 -4.66 -6.34
C ILE A 118 2.97 -5.41 -6.30
N GLU A 119 2.88 -6.70 -6.02
CA GLU A 119 3.98 -7.64 -5.95
C GLU A 119 4.16 -8.40 -7.28
N ASP A 120 5.37 -8.94 -7.47
CA ASP A 120 5.71 -9.93 -8.50
C ASP A 120 5.28 -9.54 -9.93
N ILE A 121 5.78 -8.38 -10.32
CA ILE A 121 5.43 -7.73 -11.56
C ILE A 121 5.99 -8.47 -12.80
N THR A 122 7.02 -9.30 -12.64
CA THR A 122 7.87 -9.80 -13.73
C THR A 122 7.28 -10.95 -14.56
N TRP A 123 6.19 -11.59 -14.15
CA TRP A 123 5.74 -12.88 -14.71
C TRP A 123 4.46 -12.87 -15.53
N CYS A 124 3.89 -11.69 -15.80
CA CYS A 124 2.61 -11.60 -16.47
C CYS A 124 2.86 -11.44 -17.97
N GLY A 125 2.43 -12.40 -18.80
CA GLY A 125 2.38 -12.22 -20.27
C GLY A 125 1.39 -11.15 -20.74
N VAL A 126 0.79 -10.41 -19.81
CA VAL A 126 -0.03 -9.20 -19.99
C VAL A 126 0.82 -8.03 -19.49
N SER A 127 0.79 -6.89 -20.19
CA SER A 127 1.56 -5.71 -19.78
C SER A 127 1.24 -5.39 -18.31
N THR A 128 2.28 -5.24 -17.50
CA THR A 128 2.06 -4.99 -16.06
C THR A 128 1.28 -3.70 -15.90
N ALA A 129 1.63 -2.71 -16.71
CA ALA A 129 1.00 -1.41 -16.67
C ALA A 129 -0.52 -1.52 -16.86
N GLU A 130 -1.00 -2.41 -17.73
CA GLU A 130 -2.44 -2.66 -17.87
C GLU A 130 -3.06 -3.24 -16.59
N SER A 131 -2.37 -4.17 -15.92
CA SER A 131 -2.86 -4.75 -14.65
C SER A 131 -2.93 -3.71 -13.54
N VAL A 132 -1.92 -2.85 -13.45
CA VAL A 132 -1.88 -1.71 -12.51
C VAL A 132 -2.99 -0.71 -12.84
N ALA A 133 -3.15 -0.35 -14.11
CA ALA A 133 -4.20 0.57 -14.56
C ALA A 133 -5.59 0.02 -14.23
N ARG A 134 -5.86 -1.25 -14.54
CA ARG A 134 -7.14 -1.91 -14.21
C ARG A 134 -7.38 -1.96 -12.71
N ALA A 135 -6.36 -2.21 -11.90
CA ALA A 135 -6.46 -2.16 -10.45
C ALA A 135 -6.95 -0.79 -9.97
N ILE A 136 -6.35 0.28 -10.49
CA ILE A 136 -6.70 1.66 -10.15
C ILE A 136 -8.09 2.02 -10.68
N GLN A 137 -8.39 1.68 -11.94
CA GLN A 137 -9.68 1.87 -12.61
C GLN A 137 -10.81 1.23 -11.80
N TYR A 138 -10.59 0.06 -11.21
CA TYR A 138 -11.57 -0.57 -10.34
C TYR A 138 -11.96 0.31 -9.14
N PHE A 139 -11.01 1.03 -8.54
CA PHE A 139 -11.32 1.97 -7.46
C PHE A 139 -12.08 3.21 -7.97
N VAL A 140 -11.74 3.69 -9.18
CA VAL A 140 -12.43 4.78 -9.88
C VAL A 140 -13.90 4.42 -10.12
N GLU A 141 -14.15 3.28 -10.78
CA GLU A 141 -15.49 2.82 -11.17
C GLU A 141 -16.43 2.61 -9.99
N ARG A 142 -15.87 2.34 -8.80
CA ARG A 142 -16.63 2.14 -7.56
C ARG A 142 -16.90 3.42 -6.78
N GLY A 143 -16.45 4.58 -7.30
CA GLY A 143 -16.64 5.88 -6.65
C GLY A 143 -15.96 5.95 -5.29
N CYS A 144 -14.73 5.44 -5.19
CA CYS A 144 -13.98 5.52 -3.95
C CYS A 144 -13.48 6.96 -3.75
N GLU A 145 -14.11 7.70 -2.86
CA GLU A 145 -13.60 8.99 -2.39
C GLU A 145 -12.46 8.76 -1.39
N LEU A 146 -11.23 8.64 -1.89
CA LEU A 146 -10.06 8.39 -1.06
C LEU A 146 -9.56 9.70 -0.46
N GLY A 147 -9.35 9.71 0.86
CA GLY A 147 -8.55 10.71 1.55
C GLY A 147 -7.10 10.63 1.10
N THR A 148 -6.48 9.47 1.31
CA THR A 148 -5.10 9.20 0.88
C THR A 148 -5.00 7.89 0.12
N PHE A 149 -4.22 7.89 -0.95
CA PHE A 149 -3.88 6.70 -1.72
C PHE A 149 -2.37 6.57 -1.82
N GLU A 150 -1.82 5.41 -1.46
CA GLU A 150 -0.40 5.09 -1.66
C GLU A 150 -0.29 3.91 -2.62
N LEU A 151 0.27 4.13 -3.80
CA LEU A 151 0.63 3.06 -4.73
C LEU A 151 2.06 2.62 -4.43
N ILE A 152 2.25 1.35 -4.12
CA ILE A 152 3.53 0.71 -3.86
C ILE A 152 3.77 -0.31 -4.96
N LEU A 153 4.79 -0.08 -5.77
CA LEU A 153 5.23 -1.01 -6.79
C LEU A 153 6.46 -1.75 -6.27
N ASN A 154 6.26 -3.02 -5.91
CA ASN A 154 7.33 -3.88 -5.43
C ASN A 154 7.83 -4.75 -6.57
N GLN A 155 9.07 -4.50 -6.99
CA GLN A 155 9.76 -5.41 -7.89
C GLN A 155 10.44 -6.49 -7.04
N LEU A 156 9.71 -7.58 -6.78
CA LEU A 156 10.31 -8.78 -6.20
C LEU A 156 11.24 -9.41 -7.23
N TRP A 157 12.43 -9.80 -6.77
CA TRP A 157 13.42 -10.46 -7.61
C TRP A 157 13.00 -11.89 -7.88
N ASP A 158 12.99 -12.26 -9.16
CA ASP A 158 13.01 -13.66 -9.54
C ASP A 158 14.46 -14.11 -9.77
N ARG A 159 14.71 -15.38 -9.47
CA ARG A 159 16.03 -16.01 -9.21
C ARG A 159 17.21 -15.55 -10.10
N PRO A 160 18.45 -15.57 -9.55
CA PRO A 160 19.65 -15.39 -10.35
C PRO A 160 19.65 -16.39 -11.52
N GLY A 161 19.60 -15.88 -12.76
CA GLY A 161 19.58 -16.69 -13.99
C GLY A 161 18.56 -16.28 -15.06
N GLY A 162 17.62 -15.37 -14.78
CA GLY A 162 16.70 -14.78 -15.77
C GLY A 162 17.24 -13.50 -16.41
N TYR A 163 16.96 -13.28 -17.70
CA TYR A 163 17.41 -12.15 -18.53
C TYR A 163 17.34 -10.78 -17.81
N TYR A 164 18.49 -10.17 -17.53
CA TYR A 164 18.62 -8.90 -16.81
C TYR A 164 18.15 -7.67 -17.63
N GLU A 165 18.10 -7.77 -18.97
CA GLU A 165 17.75 -6.64 -19.85
C GLU A 165 16.29 -6.16 -19.70
N ASP A 166 15.39 -6.99 -19.16
CA ASP A 166 13.96 -6.63 -18.99
C ASP A 166 13.65 -5.83 -17.71
N ARG A 167 14.61 -5.63 -16.80
CA ARG A 167 14.33 -5.00 -15.48
C ARG A 167 13.94 -3.53 -15.57
N HIS A 168 14.62 -2.75 -16.42
CA HIS A 168 14.30 -1.35 -16.67
C HIS A 168 13.12 -1.17 -17.64
N HIS A 169 12.73 -2.22 -18.35
CA HIS A 169 11.60 -2.18 -19.27
C HIS A 169 10.32 -1.87 -18.49
N LEU A 170 10.13 -2.51 -17.34
CA LEU A 170 8.92 -2.37 -16.55
C LEU A 170 8.66 -0.96 -16.04
N LEU A 171 9.65 -0.30 -15.43
CA LEU A 171 9.47 1.07 -14.94
C LEU A 171 9.24 2.03 -16.09
N ARG A 172 9.91 1.81 -17.21
CA ARG A 172 9.69 2.58 -18.43
C ARG A 172 8.28 2.33 -18.97
N GLU A 173 7.79 1.09 -18.90
CA GLU A 173 6.45 0.70 -19.34
C GLU A 173 5.39 1.33 -18.45
N ILE A 174 5.53 1.31 -17.13
CA ILE A 174 4.60 1.95 -16.20
C ILE A 174 4.67 3.48 -16.36
N ALA A 175 5.86 4.09 -16.41
CA ALA A 175 6.03 5.53 -16.57
C ALA A 175 5.61 6.04 -17.96
N ALA A 176 5.67 5.19 -18.98
CA ALA A 176 5.20 5.48 -20.34
C ALA A 176 3.74 5.09 -20.56
N SER A 177 3.13 4.30 -19.67
CA SER A 177 1.76 3.83 -19.81
C SER A 177 0.79 4.98 -19.62
N GLN A 178 0.10 5.31 -20.71
CA GLN A 178 -0.99 6.27 -20.70
C GLN A 178 -2.17 5.73 -19.89
N GLU A 179 -2.34 4.40 -19.81
CA GLU A 179 -3.41 3.76 -19.07
C GLU A 179 -3.25 3.94 -17.55
N VAL A 180 -2.04 3.76 -17.01
CA VAL A 180 -1.77 3.99 -15.58
C VAL A 180 -1.95 5.46 -15.24
N MET A 181 -1.44 6.36 -16.10
CA MET A 181 -1.63 7.80 -15.94
C MET A 181 -3.11 8.17 -15.93
N ALA A 182 -3.87 7.75 -16.95
CA ALA A 182 -5.29 8.04 -17.06
C ALA A 182 -6.05 7.53 -15.83
N ALA A 183 -5.78 6.29 -15.39
CA ALA A 183 -6.43 5.74 -14.21
C ALA A 183 -6.11 6.53 -12.93
N LEU A 184 -4.86 6.99 -12.74
CA LEU A 184 -4.49 7.84 -11.61
C LEU A 184 -5.13 9.24 -11.70
N VAL A 185 -5.25 9.80 -12.91
CA VAL A 185 -5.92 11.08 -13.19
C VAL A 185 -7.44 11.01 -12.95
N GLU A 186 -8.06 9.86 -13.17
CA GLU A 186 -9.47 9.64 -12.84
C GLU A 186 -9.68 9.34 -11.35
N LEU A 187 -8.67 8.81 -10.65
CA LEU A 187 -8.77 8.50 -9.23
C LEU A 187 -9.00 9.75 -8.38
N GLU A 188 -10.19 9.86 -7.78
CA GLU A 188 -10.55 10.97 -6.90
C GLU A 188 -9.85 10.84 -5.53
N VAL A 189 -8.66 11.44 -5.44
CA VAL A 189 -7.89 11.54 -4.20
C VAL A 189 -8.00 12.96 -3.65
N SER A 190 -8.68 13.10 -2.51
CA SER A 190 -9.00 14.42 -1.95
C SER A 190 -7.84 15.11 -1.24
N LYS A 191 -6.88 14.35 -0.66
CA LYS A 191 -5.76 14.91 0.11
C LYS A 191 -4.40 14.58 -0.48
N THR A 192 -4.03 13.31 -0.48
CA THR A 192 -2.65 12.89 -0.74
C THR A 192 -2.57 11.64 -1.58
N LEU A 193 -1.85 11.74 -2.70
CA LEU A 193 -1.47 10.63 -3.55
C LEU A 193 0.03 10.38 -3.37
N THR A 194 0.40 9.21 -2.88
CA THR A 194 1.80 8.81 -2.76
C THR A 194 2.09 7.70 -3.77
N VAL A 195 3.16 7.84 -4.54
CA VAL A 195 3.68 6.78 -5.41
C VAL A 195 5.04 6.38 -4.88
N SER A 196 5.17 5.12 -4.48
CA SER A 196 6.38 4.53 -3.93
C SER A 196 6.81 3.38 -4.83
N ILE A 197 8.10 3.32 -5.14
CA ILE A 197 8.68 2.23 -5.92
C ILE A 197 9.85 1.68 -5.13
N TRP A 198 9.83 0.37 -4.90
CA TRP A 198 10.88 -0.35 -4.18
C TRP A 198 11.71 -1.18 -5.14
N PHE A 199 13.02 -1.09 -4.95
CA PHE A 199 14.03 -1.84 -5.67
C PHE A 199 14.90 -2.60 -4.66
N LEU A 200 15.26 -3.84 -4.98
CA LEU A 200 16.48 -4.43 -4.46
C LEU A 200 17.56 -4.28 -5.53
N HIS A 201 18.80 -4.06 -5.12
CA HIS A 201 19.90 -3.78 -6.05
C HIS A 201 21.18 -4.53 -5.66
N GLU A 202 21.94 -5.04 -6.64
CA GLU A 202 23.30 -5.61 -6.45
C GLU A 202 24.33 -4.48 -6.51
N ALA A 203 25.27 -4.37 -5.59
CA ALA A 203 26.13 -3.18 -5.43
C ALA A 203 27.19 -2.93 -6.56
N GLU A 204 26.86 -3.12 -7.84
CA GLU A 204 27.75 -2.85 -8.97
C GLU A 204 27.65 -1.40 -9.49
N ALA A 205 28.82 -0.77 -9.69
CA ALA A 205 28.93 0.66 -10.03
C ALA A 205 28.33 1.05 -11.39
N SER A 206 28.22 0.11 -12.34
CA SER A 206 27.65 0.37 -13.68
C SER A 206 26.13 0.54 -13.67
N GLU A 207 25.43 0.07 -12.64
CA GLU A 207 23.97 0.15 -12.57
C GLU A 207 23.48 1.52 -12.05
N HIS A 208 24.35 2.32 -11.43
CA HIS A 208 24.00 3.64 -10.89
C HIS A 208 23.55 4.65 -11.98
N GLU A 209 24.10 4.59 -13.19
CA GLU A 209 23.66 5.46 -14.30
C GLU A 209 22.27 5.08 -14.82
N LEU A 210 22.00 3.78 -14.89
CA LEU A 210 20.69 3.24 -15.28
C LEU A 210 19.60 3.59 -14.26
N GLN A 211 19.93 3.56 -12.96
CA GLN A 211 19.04 4.01 -11.89
C GLN A 211 18.67 5.48 -12.06
N LYS A 212 19.66 6.35 -12.29
CA LYS A 212 19.42 7.78 -12.49
C LYS A 212 18.46 8.02 -13.66
N SER A 213 18.69 7.34 -14.78
CA SER A 213 17.80 7.42 -15.94
C SER A 213 16.36 6.95 -15.66
N SER A 214 16.18 5.87 -14.87
CA SER A 214 14.85 5.43 -14.45
C SER A 214 14.19 6.42 -13.50
N ALA A 215 14.93 6.94 -12.51
CA ALA A 215 14.45 7.92 -11.56
C ALA A 215 13.98 9.20 -12.27
N ASP A 216 14.75 9.71 -13.24
CA ASP A 216 14.40 10.90 -14.02
C ASP A 216 13.09 10.70 -14.80
N LYS A 217 12.84 9.49 -15.34
CA LYS A 217 11.58 9.18 -16.04
C LYS A 217 10.39 9.10 -15.10
N ILE A 218 10.59 8.58 -13.90
CA ILE A 218 9.53 8.53 -12.88
C ILE A 218 9.24 9.94 -12.37
N GLU A 219 10.26 10.77 -12.20
CA GLU A 219 10.11 12.17 -11.81
C GLU A 219 9.31 12.94 -12.87
N ASP A 220 9.63 12.78 -14.16
CA ASP A 220 8.83 13.35 -15.26
C ASP A 220 7.38 12.83 -15.27
N PHE A 221 7.16 11.54 -14.99
CA PHE A 221 5.81 10.98 -14.84
C PHE A 221 5.05 11.63 -13.67
N VAL A 222 5.68 11.77 -12.50
CA VAL A 222 5.07 12.36 -11.32
C VAL A 222 4.76 13.84 -11.54
N ASP A 223 5.66 14.57 -12.19
CA ASP A 223 5.47 16.00 -12.49
C ASP A 223 4.31 16.21 -13.49
N ARG A 224 4.20 15.35 -14.50
CA ARG A 224 3.03 15.33 -15.41
C ARG A 224 1.74 15.06 -14.64
N LEU A 225 1.73 14.04 -13.77
CA LEU A 225 0.56 13.69 -12.96
C LEU A 225 0.16 14.83 -12.02
N ALA A 226 1.14 15.47 -11.38
CA ALA A 226 0.93 16.62 -10.51
C ALA A 226 0.35 17.81 -11.26
N SER A 227 0.87 18.10 -12.45
CA SER A 227 0.36 19.15 -13.34
C SER A 227 -1.09 18.89 -13.74
N GLU A 228 -1.43 17.67 -14.21
CA GLU A 228 -2.79 17.30 -14.63
C GLU A 228 -3.80 17.34 -13.47
N LYS A 229 -3.38 16.98 -12.26
CA LYS A 229 -4.22 17.01 -11.06
C LYS A 229 -4.29 18.39 -10.37
N GLY A 230 -3.47 19.35 -10.78
CA GLY A 230 -3.27 20.60 -10.03
C GLY A 230 -2.76 20.37 -8.60
N MET A 231 -1.88 19.36 -8.45
CA MET A 231 -1.24 18.99 -7.19
C MET A 231 0.21 19.46 -7.15
N THR A 232 0.75 19.60 -5.95
CA THR A 232 2.19 19.85 -5.75
C THR A 232 2.88 18.51 -5.51
N ALA A 233 3.83 18.15 -6.36
CA ALA A 233 4.69 16.99 -6.14
C ALA A 233 5.84 17.35 -5.18
N THR A 234 6.10 16.48 -4.22
CA THR A 234 7.28 16.54 -3.36
C THR A 234 7.96 15.19 -3.38
N ARG A 235 9.22 15.17 -3.83
CA ARG A 235 10.06 13.98 -3.77
C ARG A 235 10.40 13.68 -2.31
N ILE A 236 10.06 12.48 -1.87
CA ILE A 236 10.44 11.92 -0.58
C ILE A 236 11.56 10.94 -0.86
N VAL A 237 12.80 11.43 -0.82
CA VAL A 237 13.97 10.55 -0.92
C VAL A 237 14.08 9.78 0.40
N ILE A 238 13.99 8.46 0.34
CA ILE A 238 14.32 7.59 1.47
C ILE A 238 15.62 6.90 1.07
N GLU A 239 16.73 7.46 1.56
CA GLU A 239 18.06 6.94 1.31
C GLU A 239 18.26 5.61 2.04
N ASP A 240 18.90 4.68 1.31
CA ASP A 240 19.69 3.54 1.77
C ASP A 240 19.37 3.08 3.19
N THR A 241 18.43 2.13 3.35
CA THR A 241 18.26 1.45 4.65
C THR A 241 19.42 0.49 4.86
N LYS A 242 20.64 1.03 5.01
CA LYS A 242 21.69 0.30 5.69
C LYS A 242 21.11 -0.04 7.05
N GLY A 243 20.90 -1.33 7.30
CA GLY A 243 20.44 -1.80 8.59
C GLY A 243 21.50 -1.40 9.61
N ASP A 244 21.27 -0.31 10.35
CA ASP A 244 22.12 0.18 11.44
C ASP A 244 22.17 -0.79 12.65
N GLY A 245 22.04 -2.11 12.45
CA GLY A 245 21.81 -3.05 13.53
C GLY A 245 22.29 -4.50 13.35
N ALA A 246 23.09 -4.81 12.33
CA ALA A 246 23.73 -6.13 12.22
C ALA A 246 25.18 -6.08 12.74
N GLU A 247 25.36 -5.77 14.02
CA GLU A 247 26.57 -6.18 14.74
C GLU A 247 26.40 -7.67 15.09
N ASP A 248 26.82 -8.53 14.15
CA ASP A 248 26.74 -9.98 14.29
C ASP A 248 28.00 -10.50 14.99
N ASP A 249 27.90 -10.77 16.29
CA ASP A 249 28.91 -11.45 17.11
C ASP A 249 28.94 -12.99 16.89
N SER A 250 28.31 -13.52 15.83
CA SER A 250 28.35 -14.96 15.55
C SER A 250 29.59 -15.36 14.73
N GLU A 251 30.59 -15.93 15.41
CA GLU A 251 31.74 -16.64 14.82
C GLU A 251 31.33 -17.96 14.13
N GLY A 252 30.36 -17.93 13.22
CA GLY A 252 30.00 -19.05 12.36
C GLY A 252 30.72 -18.95 11.01
N GLU A 253 31.57 -19.92 10.68
CA GLU A 253 32.13 -20.10 9.34
C GLU A 253 31.00 -20.37 8.31
N TYR A 254 30.33 -19.31 7.85
CA TYR A 254 29.51 -19.35 6.65
C TYR A 254 30.41 -19.17 5.42
N ASN A 255 30.26 -20.05 4.43
CA ASN A 255 30.95 -19.99 3.14
C ASN A 255 30.71 -18.63 2.46
N ARG A 256 31.78 -17.84 2.31
CA ARG A 256 31.80 -16.46 1.78
C ARG A 256 31.65 -16.32 0.26
N ASP A 257 31.41 -17.39 -0.47
CA ASP A 257 31.48 -17.35 -1.94
C ASP A 257 30.18 -16.86 -2.61
N ASP A 258 29.11 -16.60 -1.86
CA ASP A 258 27.82 -16.08 -2.37
C ASP A 258 27.29 -14.88 -1.54
N ASP A 259 28.16 -14.00 -1.05
CA ASP A 259 27.77 -12.77 -0.34
C ASP A 259 27.28 -11.67 -1.32
N TRP A 260 26.14 -11.92 -1.95
CA TRP A 260 25.41 -10.89 -2.70
C TRP A 260 24.75 -9.94 -1.71
N ALA A 261 25.42 -8.83 -1.38
CA ALA A 261 24.84 -7.77 -0.57
C ALA A 261 23.82 -6.98 -1.39
N PHE A 262 22.54 -7.27 -1.19
CA PHE A 262 21.46 -6.48 -1.76
C PHE A 262 21.20 -5.22 -0.94
N ILE A 263 21.13 -4.09 -1.62
CA ILE A 263 20.77 -2.82 -1.00
C ILE A 263 19.34 -2.47 -1.44
N PRO A 264 18.35 -2.43 -0.52
CA PRO A 264 17.02 -1.97 -0.85
C PRO A 264 17.02 -0.45 -1.04
N TYR A 265 16.42 0.01 -2.14
CA TYR A 265 16.23 1.41 -2.46
C TYR A 265 14.73 1.70 -2.61
N LYS A 266 14.29 2.83 -2.04
CA LYS A 266 12.91 3.30 -2.14
C LYS A 266 12.87 4.71 -2.71
N LEU A 267 12.19 4.87 -3.83
CA LEU A 267 11.84 6.18 -4.36
C LEU A 267 10.37 6.45 -4.08
N SER A 268 10.08 7.56 -3.41
CA SER A 268 8.72 7.97 -3.09
C SER A 268 8.46 9.40 -3.55
N TRP A 269 7.25 9.63 -4.04
CA TRP A 269 6.74 10.97 -4.33
C TRP A 269 5.38 11.14 -3.67
N CYS A 270 5.16 12.33 -3.11
CA CYS A 270 3.92 12.71 -2.46
C CYS A 270 3.32 13.89 -3.22
N LEU A 271 2.13 13.69 -3.79
CA LEU A 271 1.34 14.69 -4.45
C LEU A 271 0.25 15.17 -3.49
N ARG A 272 0.17 16.48 -3.27
CA ARG A 272 -0.80 17.10 -2.35
C ARG A 272 -1.76 18.03 -3.10
N SER A 273 -3.04 17.95 -2.74
CA SER A 273 -4.08 18.84 -3.26
C SER A 273 -3.96 20.25 -2.67
N GLN A 274 -3.78 21.26 -3.51
CA GLN A 274 -3.70 22.67 -3.09
C GLN A 274 -4.97 23.15 -2.37
N ARG A 275 -6.15 22.59 -2.72
CA ARG A 275 -7.42 22.93 -2.07
C ARG A 275 -7.45 22.56 -0.60
N SER A 276 -6.76 21.48 -0.21
CA SER A 276 -6.73 21.01 1.18
C SER A 276 -5.92 21.93 2.09
N GLU A 277 -4.88 22.57 1.55
CA GLU A 277 -4.01 23.49 2.28
C GLU A 277 -4.70 24.82 2.56
N GLN A 278 -5.45 25.35 1.58
CA GLN A 278 -6.23 26.59 1.75
C GLN A 278 -7.32 26.46 2.82
N GLN A 279 -8.07 25.35 2.82
CA GLN A 279 -9.11 25.10 3.83
C GLN A 279 -8.54 24.94 5.25
N SER A 280 -7.34 24.34 5.37
CA SER A 280 -6.68 24.19 6.67
C SER A 280 -6.18 25.53 7.22
N ALA A 281 -5.74 26.44 6.34
CA ALA A 281 -5.30 27.78 6.73
C ALA A 281 -6.46 28.68 7.18
N GLU A 282 -7.60 28.64 6.49
CA GLU A 282 -8.79 29.45 6.84
C GLU A 282 -9.47 28.98 8.14
N GLY A 283 -9.46 27.68 8.43
CA GLY A 283 -10.00 27.13 9.67
C GLY A 283 -9.21 27.50 10.93
N ALA A 284 -7.92 27.85 10.78
CA ALA A 284 -7.07 28.23 11.90
C ALA A 284 -7.20 29.72 12.30
N SER A 285 -7.76 30.57 11.42
CA SER A 285 -7.82 32.03 11.65
C SER A 285 -9.15 32.53 12.25
N THR A 286 -10.10 31.64 12.59
CA THR A 286 -11.46 32.02 13.02
C THR A 286 -11.78 31.64 14.48
N SER A 287 -10.77 31.34 15.30
CA SER A 287 -10.93 31.02 16.72
C SER A 287 -10.34 32.08 17.66
N ASP A 288 -10.64 33.35 17.39
CA ASP A 288 -10.41 34.49 18.30
C ASP A 288 -11.73 35.05 18.84
#